data_AF-A0A1F8TQ51-F1
#
_entry.id   AF-A0A1F8TQ51-F1
#
_cell.length_a   1.000
_cell.length_b   1.000
_cell.length_c   1.000
_cell.angle_alpha   90.00
_cell.angle_beta   90.00
_cell.angle_gamma   90.00
#
_symmetry.space_group_name_H-M   'P 1'
#
loop_
_entity.id
_entity.type
_entity.pdbx_description
1 polymer ?
#
loop_
_entity_poly.entity_id
_entity_poly.type
_entity_poly.pdbx_seq_one_letter_code
_entity_poly.pdbx_strand_id
1 'polypeptide(L)'
;MGDVKGTVFYDGLVLVKGERLAQDPPRFEDANGERGMWGEQPFTNLLRNSSAEQAGPGVQSWANEIGTKIMPAWPPSFPSDTLVSLLDWKGAGWYYQATGANLLRTFWAKFGWGHISLAGSKPYRALAVVTLLGMAGAGWAIWQRRHVLPWEVLLLLGLALLGIWIPAVIRGIGSLFGWALIPVARYAYPVIIPTVLVLNVGWLEILRLFGQWLRITPKVQHAAYLLFFVALDALSILTITRFYYGR
;
A
#
# COMPACT_ATOMS: atom_id res chain seq x y z
N MET A 1 -15.22 -42.99 15.85
CA MET A 1 -16.05 -42.00 15.13
C MET A 1 -15.25 -40.73 15.06
N GLY A 2 -14.75 -40.37 13.88
CA GLY A 2 -13.96 -39.15 13.68
C GLY A 2 -14.87 -37.93 13.75
N ASP A 3 -14.44 -36.93 14.51
CA ASP A 3 -15.07 -35.62 14.66
C ASP A 3 -15.11 -34.92 13.30
N VAL A 4 -16.25 -34.98 12.60
CA VAL A 4 -16.45 -34.26 11.34
C VAL A 4 -16.64 -32.79 11.69
N LYS A 5 -15.54 -32.04 11.69
CA LYS A 5 -15.59 -30.58 11.75
C LYS A 5 -16.30 -30.07 10.50
N GLY A 6 -17.57 -29.72 10.62
CA GLY A 6 -18.32 -29.03 9.57
C GLY A 6 -17.86 -27.58 9.44
N THR A 7 -17.62 -27.14 8.21
CA THR A 7 -17.42 -25.72 7.91
C THR A 7 -18.79 -25.07 7.71
N VAL A 8 -19.15 -24.13 8.58
CA VAL A 8 -20.38 -23.33 8.45
C VAL A 8 -20.04 -22.02 7.77
N PHE A 9 -20.67 -21.75 6.63
CA PHE A 9 -20.58 -20.47 5.92
C PHE A 9 -21.80 -19.61 6.28
N TYR A 10 -21.56 -18.39 6.72
CA TYR A 10 -22.62 -17.40 6.99
C TYR A 10 -22.68 -16.41 5.84
N ASP A 11 -23.88 -16.13 5.36
CA ASP A 11 -24.17 -15.11 4.35
C ASP A 11 -25.42 -14.31 4.76
N GLY A 12 -25.56 -13.10 4.24
CA GLY A 12 -26.70 -12.23 4.53
C GLY A 12 -26.76 -11.76 5.99
N LEU A 13 -25.61 -11.56 6.64
CA LEU A 13 -25.55 -11.10 8.03
C LEU A 13 -26.16 -9.69 8.16
N VAL A 14 -26.96 -9.49 9.19
CA VAL A 14 -27.60 -8.19 9.44
C VAL A 14 -27.24 -7.70 10.83
N LEU A 15 -26.70 -6.48 10.90
CA LEU A 15 -26.53 -5.75 12.14
C LEU A 15 -27.38 -4.48 12.07
N VAL A 16 -28.38 -4.39 12.93
CA VAL A 16 -29.31 -3.26 12.96
C VAL A 16 -29.44 -2.73 14.37
N LYS A 17 -29.78 -1.45 14.48
CA LYS A 17 -30.04 -0.83 15.79
C LYS A 17 -31.43 -1.23 16.29
N GLY A 18 -31.52 -1.63 17.57
CA GLY A 18 -32.77 -1.95 18.26
C GLY A 18 -33.08 -3.45 18.36
N GLU A 19 -34.14 -3.78 19.08
CA GLU A 19 -34.64 -5.16 19.18
C GLU A 19 -35.49 -5.51 17.96
N ARG A 20 -35.28 -6.70 17.40
CA ARG A 20 -36.04 -7.23 16.26
C ARG A 20 -36.58 -8.60 16.62
N LEU A 21 -37.82 -8.89 16.21
CA LEU A 21 -38.43 -10.18 16.46
C LEU A 21 -37.70 -11.26 15.63
N ALA A 22 -37.15 -12.27 16.29
CA ALA A 22 -36.39 -13.34 15.65
C ALA A 22 -37.23 -14.23 14.72
N GLN A 23 -38.57 -14.14 14.80
CA GLN A 23 -39.50 -14.98 14.06
C GLN A 23 -39.71 -14.52 12.60
N ASP A 24 -39.47 -13.23 12.32
CA ASP A 24 -39.58 -12.67 10.97
C ASP A 24 -38.17 -12.49 10.39
N PRO A 25 -37.80 -13.15 9.28
CA PRO A 25 -36.53 -12.89 8.64
C PRO A 25 -36.54 -11.52 7.92
N PRO A 26 -35.41 -10.80 7.89
CA PRO A 26 -35.30 -9.55 7.14
C PRO A 26 -35.47 -9.79 5.63
N ARG A 27 -36.20 -8.89 4.98
CA ARG A 27 -36.35 -8.83 3.52
C ARG A 27 -35.54 -7.66 2.99
N PHE A 28 -34.51 -7.94 2.21
CA PHE A 28 -33.66 -6.90 1.63
C PHE A 28 -34.34 -6.25 0.42
N GLU A 29 -34.20 -4.93 0.31
CA GLU A 29 -34.66 -4.14 -0.84
C GLU A 29 -33.61 -4.09 -1.96
N ASP A 30 -32.36 -4.35 -1.63
CA ASP A 30 -31.22 -4.28 -2.55
C ASP A 30 -30.32 -5.53 -2.44
N ALA A 31 -29.59 -5.82 -3.53
CA ALA A 31 -28.69 -6.97 -3.62
C ALA A 31 -27.45 -6.85 -2.71
N ASN A 32 -27.14 -5.66 -2.19
CA ASN A 32 -26.03 -5.43 -1.26
C ASN A 32 -26.45 -5.63 0.21
N GLY A 33 -27.74 -5.90 0.44
CA GLY A 33 -28.34 -6.00 1.76
C GLY A 33 -28.14 -4.76 2.63
N GLU A 34 -28.02 -3.56 2.05
CA GLU A 34 -27.83 -2.31 2.79
C GLU A 34 -29.12 -1.85 3.48
N ARG A 35 -30.26 -2.07 2.82
CA ARG A 35 -31.59 -1.69 3.33
C ARG A 35 -32.60 -2.81 3.12
N GLY A 36 -33.65 -2.75 3.92
CA GLY A 36 -34.73 -3.71 3.85
C GLY A 36 -35.80 -3.47 4.89
N MET A 37 -36.75 -4.40 4.92
CA MET A 37 -37.84 -4.46 5.89
C MET A 37 -37.64 -5.67 6.80
N TRP A 38 -37.72 -5.45 8.12
CA TRP A 38 -37.72 -6.53 9.11
C TRP A 38 -39.08 -6.52 9.79
N GLY A 39 -39.94 -7.47 9.39
CA GLY A 39 -41.39 -7.35 9.62
C GLY A 39 -41.94 -6.14 8.85
N GLU A 40 -42.59 -5.21 9.54
CA GLU A 40 -43.10 -3.96 8.96
C GLU A 40 -42.19 -2.75 9.21
N GLN A 41 -41.02 -2.96 9.83
CA GLN A 41 -40.11 -1.87 10.18
C GLN A 41 -38.94 -1.79 9.19
N PRO A 42 -38.65 -0.61 8.63
CA PRO A 42 -37.47 -0.43 7.81
C PRO A 42 -36.21 -0.57 8.67
N PHE A 43 -35.15 -1.07 8.06
CA PHE A 43 -33.83 -1.14 8.68
C PHE A 43 -32.74 -0.69 7.71
N THR A 44 -31.62 -0.26 8.29
CA THR A 44 -30.37 -0.03 7.58
C THR A 44 -29.34 -0.97 8.17
N ASN A 45 -28.76 -1.83 7.34
CA ASN A 45 -27.73 -2.74 7.77
C ASN A 45 -26.45 -1.95 8.04
N LEU A 46 -25.94 -2.08 9.27
CA LEU A 46 -24.67 -1.50 9.68
C LEU A 46 -23.51 -2.39 9.25
N LEU A 47 -23.78 -3.65 8.91
CA LEU A 47 -22.85 -4.50 8.19
C LEU A 47 -23.00 -4.29 6.70
N ARG A 48 -21.88 -4.30 6.01
CA ARG A 48 -21.87 -4.39 4.56
C ARG A 48 -21.84 -5.86 4.18
N ASN A 49 -22.92 -6.34 3.57
CA ASN A 49 -22.90 -7.64 2.92
C ASN A 49 -22.25 -7.47 1.56
N SER A 50 -21.02 -7.94 1.41
CA SER A 50 -20.52 -8.27 0.08
C SER A 50 -21.31 -9.48 -0.39
N SER A 51 -22.48 -9.26 -0.99
CA SER A 51 -23.24 -10.36 -1.56
C SER A 51 -22.35 -11.06 -2.59
N ALA A 52 -22.03 -12.32 -2.32
CA ALA A 52 -21.30 -13.18 -3.25
C ALA A 52 -22.07 -13.38 -4.57
N GLU A 53 -23.33 -12.93 -4.64
CA GLU A 53 -24.20 -13.01 -5.80
C GLU A 53 -23.91 -11.92 -6.85
N GLN A 54 -23.22 -10.83 -6.51
CA GLN A 54 -22.68 -9.93 -7.53
C GLN A 54 -21.50 -10.62 -8.21
N ALA A 55 -21.80 -11.33 -9.30
CA ALA A 55 -20.84 -11.98 -10.16
C ALA A 55 -19.78 -10.96 -10.64
N GLY A 56 -18.62 -10.97 -9.99
CA GLY A 56 -17.43 -10.26 -10.43
C GLY A 56 -16.60 -11.12 -11.39
N PRO A 57 -15.62 -10.52 -12.09
CA PRO A 57 -14.61 -11.31 -12.79
C PRO A 57 -13.92 -12.26 -11.81
N GLY A 58 -14.12 -13.56 -12.02
CA GLY A 58 -13.50 -14.62 -11.23
C GLY A 58 -12.10 -14.96 -11.75
N VAL A 59 -11.19 -15.29 -10.84
CA VAL A 59 -9.89 -15.87 -11.21
C VAL A 59 -10.04 -17.39 -11.31
N GLN A 60 -9.60 -17.95 -12.43
CA GLN A 60 -9.59 -19.39 -12.65
C GLN A 60 -8.67 -20.11 -11.65
N SER A 61 -9.03 -21.33 -11.24
CA SER A 61 -8.29 -22.10 -10.23
C SER A 61 -6.82 -22.31 -10.59
N TRP A 62 -6.52 -22.57 -11.87
CA TRP A 62 -5.14 -22.73 -12.35
C TRP A 62 -4.28 -21.48 -12.11
N ALA A 63 -4.85 -20.28 -12.22
CA ALA A 63 -4.13 -19.04 -12.00
C ALA A 63 -3.82 -18.85 -10.50
N ASN A 64 -4.71 -19.29 -9.62
CA ASN A 64 -4.46 -19.34 -8.18
C ASN A 64 -3.34 -20.34 -7.82
N GLU A 65 -3.32 -21.52 -8.45
CA GLU A 65 -2.25 -22.51 -8.25
C GLU A 65 -0.89 -22.01 -8.73
N ILE A 66 -0.83 -21.33 -9.88
CA ILE A 66 0.42 -20.74 -10.36
C ILE A 66 0.84 -19.57 -9.46
N GLY A 67 -0.10 -18.70 -9.08
CA GLY A 67 0.17 -17.54 -8.23
C GLY A 67 0.78 -17.93 -6.88
N THR A 68 0.26 -18.98 -6.24
CA THR A 68 0.79 -19.48 -4.97
C THR A 68 2.20 -20.09 -5.10
N LYS A 69 2.54 -20.68 -6.25
CA LYS A 69 3.90 -21.20 -6.52
C LYS A 69 4.91 -20.10 -6.80
N ILE A 70 4.53 -19.07 -7.55
CA ILE A 70 5.43 -17.95 -7.93
C ILE A 70 5.62 -16.98 -6.76
N MET A 71 4.57 -16.75 -5.97
CA MET A 71 4.59 -15.83 -4.84
C MET A 71 4.19 -16.55 -3.54
N PRO A 72 5.07 -17.40 -2.98
CA PRO A 72 4.86 -17.96 -1.65
C PRO A 72 4.94 -16.82 -0.62
N ALA A 73 3.77 -16.26 -0.30
CA ALA A 73 3.60 -15.26 0.73
C ALA A 73 3.15 -15.95 2.03
N TRP A 74 3.55 -15.37 3.16
CA TRP A 74 2.96 -15.70 4.45
C TRP A 74 2.32 -14.44 5.02
N PRO A 75 0.99 -14.42 5.22
CA PRO A 75 0.05 -15.50 4.89
C PRO A 75 -0.14 -15.70 3.37
N PRO A 76 -0.63 -16.87 2.94
CA PRO A 76 -0.90 -17.15 1.53
C PRO A 76 -1.82 -16.07 0.96
N SER A 77 -1.43 -15.47 -0.16
CA SER A 77 -2.26 -14.51 -0.89
C SER A 77 -2.59 -15.11 -2.24
N PHE A 78 -3.88 -15.32 -2.51
CA PHE A 78 -4.31 -15.80 -3.81
C PHE A 78 -4.52 -14.62 -4.76
N PRO A 79 -4.24 -14.78 -6.07
CA PRO A 79 -4.61 -13.79 -7.08
C PRO A 79 -6.11 -13.41 -7.03
N SER A 80 -6.98 -14.37 -6.68
CA SER A 80 -8.40 -14.10 -6.41
C SER A 80 -8.61 -13.07 -5.30
N ASP A 81 -7.90 -13.17 -4.18
CA ASP A 81 -8.05 -12.24 -3.05
C ASP A 81 -7.57 -10.85 -3.43
N THR A 82 -6.49 -10.78 -4.21
CA THR A 82 -5.98 -9.51 -4.74
C THR A 82 -7.02 -8.87 -5.66
N LEU A 83 -7.59 -9.64 -6.58
CA LEU A 83 -8.62 -9.13 -7.48
C LEU A 83 -9.86 -8.67 -6.70
N VAL A 84 -10.34 -9.46 -5.75
CA VAL A 84 -11.47 -9.10 -4.88
C VAL A 84 -11.19 -7.82 -4.10
N SER A 85 -10.01 -7.68 -3.51
CA SER A 85 -9.64 -6.46 -2.76
C SER A 85 -9.50 -5.22 -3.64
N LEU A 86 -9.09 -5.37 -4.90
CA LEU A 86 -9.02 -4.26 -5.86
C LEU A 86 -10.41 -3.82 -6.32
N LEU A 87 -11.31 -4.80 -6.55
CA LEU A 87 -12.71 -4.52 -6.88
C LEU A 87 -13.46 -3.94 -5.67
N ASP A 88 -13.13 -4.39 -4.47
CA ASP A 88 -13.66 -3.86 -3.22
C ASP A 88 -12.80 -2.70 -2.65
N TRP A 89 -12.69 -1.62 -3.42
CA TRP A 89 -11.95 -0.44 -2.97
C TRP A 89 -12.51 0.17 -1.67
N LYS A 90 -13.84 0.12 -1.47
CA LYS A 90 -14.47 0.65 -0.25
C LYS A 90 -14.08 -0.17 0.99
N GLY A 91 -13.94 -1.49 0.87
CA GLY A 91 -13.58 -2.39 1.96
C GLY A 91 -12.07 -2.50 2.19
N ALA A 92 -11.27 -2.49 1.13
CA ALA A 92 -9.82 -2.67 1.19
C ALA A 92 -8.99 -1.37 1.09
N GLY A 93 -9.61 -0.22 0.79
CA GLY A 93 -8.92 1.06 0.59
C GLY A 93 -8.06 1.50 1.79
N TRP A 94 -8.53 1.25 3.00
CA TRP A 94 -7.78 1.53 4.23
C TRP A 94 -6.46 0.74 4.29
N TYR A 95 -6.45 -0.51 3.78
CA TYR A 95 -5.27 -1.35 3.77
C TYR A 95 -4.22 -0.80 2.81
N TYR A 96 -4.61 -0.37 1.60
CA TYR A 96 -3.68 0.24 0.65
C TYR A 96 -3.12 1.56 1.18
N GLN A 97 -3.95 2.37 1.85
CA GLN A 97 -3.49 3.62 2.47
C GLN A 97 -2.49 3.34 3.61
N ALA A 98 -2.80 2.40 4.49
CA ALA A 98 -1.92 1.99 5.59
C ALA A 98 -0.61 1.39 5.07
N THR A 99 -0.70 0.54 4.05
CA THR A 99 0.44 -0.09 3.38
C THR A 99 1.33 0.93 2.70
N GLY A 100 0.78 1.80 1.85
CA GLY A 100 1.56 2.86 1.20
C GLY A 100 2.25 3.78 2.22
N ALA A 101 1.55 4.17 3.27
CA ALA A 101 2.15 4.97 4.35
C ALA A 101 3.26 4.22 5.08
N ASN A 102 3.09 2.93 5.36
CA ASN A 102 4.11 2.13 6.05
C ASN A 102 5.32 1.83 5.17
N LEU A 103 5.12 1.51 3.89
CA LEU A 103 6.17 1.35 2.90
C LEU A 103 7.00 2.63 2.77
N LEU A 104 6.36 3.79 2.64
CA LEU A 104 7.06 5.07 2.59
C LEU A 104 7.89 5.32 3.87
N ARG A 105 7.29 5.11 5.04
CA ARG A 105 7.99 5.32 6.33
C ARG A 105 9.20 4.41 6.48
N THR A 106 9.04 3.13 6.15
CA THR A 106 10.11 2.12 6.26
C THR A 106 11.14 2.21 5.16
N PHE A 107 10.79 2.77 3.99
CA PHE A 107 11.76 3.11 2.96
C PHE A 107 12.72 4.20 3.44
N TRP A 108 12.21 5.23 4.10
CA TRP A 108 13.04 6.36 4.56
C TRP A 108 13.79 6.11 5.86
N ALA A 109 13.08 5.91 6.97
CA ALA A 109 13.68 5.96 8.31
C ALA A 109 12.70 5.50 9.40
N LYS A 110 12.07 4.34 9.21
CA LYS A 110 11.27 3.70 10.26
C LYS A 110 12.00 2.41 10.65
N PHE A 111 12.68 2.47 11.79
CA PHE A 111 13.68 1.49 12.21
C PHE A 111 13.09 0.41 13.12
N GLY A 112 13.93 -0.57 13.47
CA GLY A 112 13.59 -1.66 14.38
C GLY A 112 12.30 -2.35 13.96
N TRP A 113 12.25 -3.01 12.80
CA TRP A 113 11.04 -3.74 12.39
C TRP A 113 9.74 -2.90 12.32
N GLY A 114 9.84 -1.57 12.31
CA GLY A 114 8.68 -0.69 12.26
C GLY A 114 8.14 -0.22 13.61
N HIS A 115 8.89 -0.34 14.72
CA HIS A 115 8.48 0.26 16.01
C HIS A 115 9.15 1.62 16.29
N ILE A 116 10.31 1.92 15.70
CA ILE A 116 11.00 3.19 15.91
C ILE A 116 10.66 4.16 14.77
N SER A 117 9.95 5.23 15.08
CA SER A 117 9.60 6.28 14.12
C SER A 117 10.48 7.52 14.32
N LEU A 118 10.83 8.23 13.24
CA LEU A 118 11.58 9.48 13.27
C LEU A 118 10.99 10.46 14.28
N ALA A 119 11.86 11.08 15.07
CA ALA A 119 11.46 12.11 16.03
C ALA A 119 10.85 13.33 15.32
N GLY A 120 9.82 13.92 15.91
CA GLY A 120 9.14 15.11 15.41
C GLY A 120 7.63 14.91 15.22
N SER A 121 6.90 15.99 14.92
CA SER A 121 5.44 15.94 14.85
C SER A 121 4.94 15.11 13.65
N LYS A 122 5.51 15.33 12.44
CA LYS A 122 5.08 14.67 11.19
C LYS A 122 6.21 14.56 10.13
N PRO A 123 7.41 14.05 10.47
CA PRO A 123 8.58 14.04 9.56
C PRO A 123 8.30 13.34 8.22
N TYR A 124 7.52 12.26 8.24
CA TYR A 124 7.18 11.49 7.05
C TYR A 124 6.31 12.23 6.03
N ARG A 125 5.62 13.31 6.41
CA ARG A 125 4.89 14.14 5.43
C ARG A 125 5.85 14.91 4.54
N ALA A 126 6.90 15.47 5.11
CA ALA A 126 7.96 16.13 4.34
C ALA A 126 8.66 15.12 3.43
N LEU A 127 8.99 13.93 3.95
CA LEU A 127 9.61 12.86 3.16
C LEU A 127 8.68 12.34 2.05
N ALA A 128 7.36 12.30 2.28
CA ALA A 128 6.39 12.00 1.23
C ALA A 128 6.46 13.01 0.09
N VAL A 129 6.49 14.31 0.41
CA VAL A 129 6.64 15.39 -0.57
C VAL A 129 7.97 15.24 -1.33
N VAL A 130 9.07 14.97 -0.62
CA VAL A 130 10.38 14.73 -1.26
C VAL A 130 10.32 13.53 -2.21
N THR A 131 9.72 12.41 -1.83
CA THR A 131 9.53 11.26 -2.73
C THR A 131 8.66 11.60 -3.94
N LEU A 132 7.55 12.31 -3.75
CA LEU A 132 6.66 12.74 -4.84
C LEU A 132 7.38 13.67 -5.82
N LEU A 133 8.17 14.62 -5.31
CA LEU A 133 9.03 15.47 -6.14
C LEU A 133 10.04 14.61 -6.90
N GLY A 134 10.72 13.66 -6.25
CA GLY A 134 11.64 12.75 -6.94
C GLY A 134 10.98 11.98 -8.08
N MET A 135 9.77 11.44 -7.87
CA MET A 135 9.04 10.74 -8.93
C MET A 135 8.61 11.69 -10.06
N ALA A 136 8.09 12.88 -9.73
CA ALA A 136 7.68 13.87 -10.72
C ALA A 136 8.87 14.37 -11.56
N GLY A 137 10.01 14.65 -10.92
CA GLY A 137 11.24 15.04 -11.58
C GLY A 137 11.79 13.94 -12.49
N ALA A 138 11.67 12.68 -12.08
CA ALA A 138 12.11 11.55 -12.90
C ALA A 138 11.24 11.40 -14.15
N GLY A 139 9.92 11.51 -14.00
CA GLY A 139 8.99 11.51 -15.13
C GLY A 139 9.26 12.67 -16.10
N TRP A 140 9.54 13.85 -15.55
CA TRP A 140 9.95 15.01 -16.35
C TRP A 140 11.28 14.80 -17.08
N ALA A 141 12.30 14.23 -16.41
CA ALA A 141 13.58 13.90 -17.03
C ALA A 141 13.43 12.89 -18.17
N ILE A 142 12.61 11.85 -17.98
CA ILE A 142 12.29 10.86 -19.01
C ILE A 142 11.61 11.54 -20.20
N TRP A 143 10.62 12.40 -19.95
CA TRP A 143 9.92 13.12 -21.01
C TRP A 143 10.85 14.03 -21.82
N GLN A 144 11.69 14.82 -21.15
CA GLN A 144 12.63 15.72 -21.83
C GLN A 144 13.65 14.96 -22.68
N ARG A 145 14.09 13.78 -22.22
CA ARG A 145 15.18 13.01 -22.85
C ARG A 145 14.68 11.78 -23.61
N ARG A 146 13.38 11.70 -23.89
CA ARG A 146 12.69 10.54 -24.49
C ARG A 146 13.28 10.05 -25.82
N HIS A 147 13.98 10.91 -26.56
CA HIS A 147 14.58 10.55 -27.86
C HIS A 147 16.01 9.99 -27.74
N VAL A 148 16.65 10.16 -26.58
CA VAL A 148 18.05 9.73 -26.34
C VAL A 148 18.10 8.54 -25.37
N LEU A 149 17.06 8.36 -24.56
CA LEU A 149 17.01 7.31 -23.56
C LEU A 149 16.84 5.92 -24.21
N PRO A 150 17.59 4.91 -23.74
CA PRO A 150 17.41 3.53 -24.17
C PRO A 150 16.11 2.97 -23.59
N TRP A 151 15.04 2.96 -24.39
CA TRP A 151 13.71 2.55 -23.96
C TRP A 151 13.63 1.10 -23.53
N GLU A 152 14.45 0.23 -24.10
CA GLU A 152 14.56 -1.18 -23.75
C GLU A 152 15.03 -1.34 -22.30
N VAL A 153 16.04 -0.56 -21.91
CA VAL A 153 16.58 -0.55 -20.54
C VAL A 153 15.57 0.06 -19.57
N LEU A 154 14.91 1.16 -19.94
CA LEU A 154 13.88 1.78 -19.10
C LEU A 154 12.66 0.88 -18.92
N LEU A 155 12.24 0.17 -19.96
CA LEU A 155 11.14 -0.78 -19.90
C LEU A 155 11.51 -1.96 -18.99
N LEU A 156 12.71 -2.53 -19.15
CA LEU A 156 13.19 -3.59 -18.26
C LEU A 156 13.25 -3.11 -16.79
N LEU A 157 13.77 -1.91 -16.55
CA LEU A 157 13.84 -1.30 -15.22
C LEU A 157 12.44 -1.07 -14.63
N GLY A 158 11.52 -0.55 -15.43
CA GLY A 158 10.13 -0.32 -15.06
C GLY A 158 9.41 -1.62 -14.72
N LEU A 159 9.58 -2.66 -15.56
CA LEU A 159 9.03 -3.99 -15.29
C LEU A 159 9.61 -4.62 -14.02
N ALA A 160 10.91 -4.48 -13.78
CA ALA A 160 11.53 -4.94 -12.54
C ALA A 160 10.96 -4.20 -11.31
N LEU A 161 10.86 -2.87 -11.39
CA LEU A 161 10.28 -2.05 -10.31
C LEU A 161 8.84 -2.45 -10.02
N LEU A 162 7.99 -2.53 -11.04
CA LEU A 162 6.59 -2.94 -10.89
C LEU A 162 6.48 -4.39 -10.40
N GLY A 163 7.28 -5.29 -10.96
CA GLY A 163 7.30 -6.71 -10.62
C GLY A 163 7.71 -7.00 -9.18
N ILE A 164 8.35 -6.06 -8.48
CA ILE A 164 8.70 -6.21 -7.07
C ILE A 164 7.83 -5.33 -6.15
N TRP A 165 7.58 -4.06 -6.52
CA TRP A 165 6.76 -3.17 -5.69
C TRP A 165 5.29 -3.58 -5.67
N ILE A 166 4.71 -4.08 -6.77
CA ILE A 166 3.31 -4.54 -6.79
C ILE A 166 3.15 -5.70 -5.79
N PRO A 167 3.91 -6.81 -5.86
CA PRO A 167 3.87 -7.86 -4.85
C PRO A 167 4.11 -7.36 -3.43
N ALA A 168 5.02 -6.41 -3.23
CA ALA A 168 5.29 -5.85 -1.91
C ALA A 168 4.08 -5.11 -1.31
N VAL A 169 3.29 -4.40 -2.13
CA VAL A 169 2.05 -3.72 -1.71
C VAL A 169 0.94 -4.73 -1.40
N ILE A 170 0.75 -5.72 -2.27
CA ILE A 170 -0.35 -6.68 -2.15
C ILE A 170 -0.06 -7.84 -1.18
N ARG A 171 1.17 -7.94 -0.65
CA ARG A 171 1.64 -9.08 0.16
C ARG A 171 0.76 -9.42 1.36
N GLY A 172 0.11 -8.44 1.96
CA GLY A 172 -0.74 -8.61 3.14
C GLY A 172 -2.20 -8.86 2.84
N ILE A 173 -2.63 -8.90 1.58
CA ILE A 173 -4.06 -8.99 1.23
C ILE A 173 -4.69 -10.30 1.72
N GLY A 174 -3.96 -11.43 1.68
CA GLY A 174 -4.43 -12.70 2.23
C GLY A 174 -4.70 -12.68 3.75
N SER A 175 -4.29 -11.64 4.46
CA SER A 175 -4.52 -11.46 5.90
C SER A 175 -5.66 -10.51 6.27
N LEU A 176 -6.36 -9.94 5.28
CA LEU A 176 -7.41 -8.94 5.55
C LEU A 176 -8.54 -9.47 6.44
N PHE A 177 -8.83 -10.77 6.39
CA PHE A 177 -9.87 -11.42 7.17
C PHE A 177 -9.41 -11.85 8.58
N GLY A 178 -8.25 -11.38 9.04
CA GLY A 178 -7.70 -11.68 10.36
C GLY A 178 -6.70 -10.62 10.83
N TRP A 179 -5.46 -11.04 11.11
CA TRP A 179 -4.40 -10.14 11.52
C TRP A 179 -3.75 -9.48 10.31
N ALA A 180 -4.26 -8.31 9.92
CA ALA A 180 -3.78 -7.58 8.77
C ALA A 180 -2.27 -7.30 8.85
N LEU A 181 -1.50 -7.99 8.01
CA LEU A 181 -0.07 -7.82 7.82
C LEU A 181 0.17 -6.58 6.96
N ILE A 182 0.68 -5.50 7.56
CA ILE A 182 1.09 -4.32 6.81
C ILE A 182 2.55 -4.47 6.38
N PRO A 183 2.85 -4.62 5.08
CA PRO A 183 4.20 -4.92 4.61
C PRO A 183 5.13 -3.71 4.79
N VAL A 184 6.42 -4.02 4.83
CA VAL A 184 7.52 -3.06 5.03
C VAL A 184 8.41 -2.99 3.77
N ALA A 185 9.10 -1.87 3.55
CA ALA A 185 9.84 -1.59 2.31
C ALA A 185 10.97 -2.59 2.00
N ARG A 186 11.43 -3.39 2.98
CA ARG A 186 12.42 -4.46 2.76
C ARG A 186 11.99 -5.48 1.70
N TYR A 187 10.69 -5.66 1.50
CA TYR A 187 10.18 -6.55 0.45
C TYR A 187 10.50 -6.01 -0.96
N ALA A 188 10.89 -4.74 -1.07
CA ALA A 188 11.38 -4.12 -2.29
C ALA A 188 12.92 -4.06 -2.39
N TYR A 189 13.67 -4.75 -1.51
CA TYR A 189 15.14 -4.76 -1.56
C TYR A 189 15.75 -5.10 -2.92
N PRO A 190 15.24 -6.09 -3.70
CA PRO A 190 15.80 -6.40 -5.02
C PRO A 190 15.82 -5.20 -5.98
N VAL A 191 14.92 -4.24 -5.78
CA VAL A 191 14.79 -3.04 -6.61
C VAL A 191 15.07 -1.75 -5.83
N ILE A 192 15.76 -1.82 -4.69
CA ILE A 192 16.06 -0.63 -3.91
C ILE A 192 17.00 0.32 -4.65
N ILE A 193 18.04 -0.22 -5.28
CA ILE A 193 19.00 0.54 -6.10
C ILE A 193 18.28 1.26 -7.25
N PRO A 194 17.50 0.58 -8.11
CA PRO A 194 16.80 1.27 -9.19
C PRO A 194 15.74 2.26 -8.67
N THR A 195 15.10 1.97 -7.54
CA THR A 195 14.17 2.94 -6.89
C THR A 195 14.91 4.22 -6.50
N VAL A 196 16.05 4.08 -5.82
CA VAL A 196 16.88 5.22 -5.39
C VAL A 196 17.45 5.96 -6.60
N LEU A 197 17.85 5.26 -7.66
CA LEU A 197 18.30 5.86 -8.91
C LEU A 197 17.22 6.76 -9.54
N VAL A 198 15.99 6.26 -9.66
CA VAL A 198 14.85 7.04 -10.17
C VAL A 198 14.65 8.30 -9.33
N LEU A 199 14.63 8.17 -8.00
CA LEU A 199 14.46 9.32 -7.11
C LEU A 199 15.61 10.33 -7.22
N ASN A 200 16.86 9.86 -7.28
CA ASN A 200 18.04 10.72 -7.45
C ASN A 200 17.99 11.51 -8.75
N VAL A 201 17.71 10.83 -9.87
CA VAL A 201 17.56 11.48 -11.19
C VAL A 201 16.49 12.57 -11.12
N GLY A 202 15.36 12.27 -10.49
CA GLY A 202 14.28 13.25 -10.39
C GLY A 202 14.56 14.42 -9.45
N TRP A 203 15.21 14.19 -8.31
CA TRP A 203 15.64 15.28 -7.43
C TRP A 203 16.67 16.18 -8.11
N LEU A 204 17.65 15.61 -8.81
CA LEU A 204 18.63 16.38 -9.58
C LEU A 204 17.95 17.21 -10.68
N GLU A 205 16.96 16.65 -11.36
CA GLU A 205 16.21 17.36 -12.39
C GLU A 205 15.40 18.54 -11.80
N ILE A 206 14.72 18.33 -10.67
CA ILE A 206 13.99 19.41 -9.99
C ILE A 206 14.94 20.48 -9.47
N LEU A 207 16.06 20.09 -8.85
CA LEU A 207 17.07 21.04 -8.43
C LEU A 207 17.59 21.84 -9.62
N ARG A 208 17.90 21.20 -10.75
CA ARG A 208 18.33 21.88 -11.97
C ARG A 208 17.32 22.94 -12.42
N LEU A 209 16.03 22.60 -12.51
CA LEU A 209 14.97 23.54 -12.89
C LEU A 209 14.86 24.71 -11.91
N PHE A 210 14.90 24.40 -10.60
CA PHE A 210 14.81 25.42 -9.55
C PHE A 210 16.04 26.35 -9.54
N GLY A 211 17.22 25.82 -9.82
CA GLY A 211 18.45 26.61 -9.94
C GLY A 211 18.49 27.51 -11.15
N GLN A 212 17.96 27.05 -12.29
CA GLN A 212 17.80 27.90 -13.46
C GLN A 212 16.83 29.05 -13.17
N TRP A 213 15.74 28.76 -12.47
CA TRP A 213 14.75 29.75 -12.08
C TRP A 213 15.29 30.78 -11.08
N LEU A 214 16.01 30.34 -10.04
CA LEU A 214 16.56 31.21 -8.98
C LEU A 214 18.00 31.67 -9.22
N ARG A 215 18.62 31.30 -10.35
CA ARG A 215 20.03 31.57 -10.68
C ARG A 215 21.02 31.08 -9.60
N ILE A 216 20.70 29.95 -8.96
CA ILE A 216 21.56 29.34 -7.93
C ILE A 216 22.68 28.56 -8.62
N THR A 217 23.91 28.70 -8.11
CA THR A 217 25.05 27.96 -8.67
C THR A 217 24.91 26.45 -8.39
N PRO A 218 25.33 25.56 -9.32
CA PRO A 218 25.23 24.13 -9.12
C PRO A 218 25.88 23.65 -7.83
N LYS A 219 27.01 24.23 -7.40
CA LYS A 219 27.69 23.87 -6.15
C LYS A 219 26.78 23.98 -4.92
N VAL A 220 25.98 25.04 -4.84
CA VAL A 220 25.04 25.26 -3.73
C VAL A 220 23.93 24.20 -3.75
N GLN A 221 23.47 23.79 -4.93
CA GLN A 221 22.44 22.76 -5.06
C GLN A 221 22.93 21.40 -4.58
N HIS A 222 24.12 21.00 -5.01
CA HIS A 222 24.73 19.74 -4.56
C HIS A 222 25.03 19.77 -3.06
N ALA A 223 25.47 20.92 -2.53
CA ALA A 223 25.66 21.10 -1.10
C ALA A 223 24.35 20.97 -0.32
N ALA A 224 23.26 21.60 -0.78
CA ALA A 224 21.93 21.48 -0.17
C ALA A 224 21.41 20.04 -0.22
N TYR A 225 21.62 19.36 -1.35
CA TYR A 225 21.27 17.95 -1.51
C TYR A 225 22.02 17.05 -0.51
N LEU A 226 23.34 17.21 -0.40
CA LEU A 226 24.15 16.43 0.54
C LEU A 226 23.80 16.74 1.98
N LEU A 227 23.62 18.04 2.31
CA LEU A 227 23.24 18.48 3.64
C LEU A 227 21.89 17.88 4.08
N PHE A 228 20.93 17.74 3.16
CA PHE A 228 19.65 17.09 3.45
C PHE A 228 19.84 15.64 3.94
N PHE A 229 20.66 14.84 3.25
CA PHE A 229 20.91 13.45 3.66
C PHE A 229 21.70 13.36 4.97
N VAL A 230 22.74 14.19 5.13
CA VAL A 230 23.51 14.24 6.39
C VAL A 230 22.60 14.63 7.57
N ALA A 231 21.70 15.60 7.38
CA ALA A 231 20.75 15.99 8.40
C ALA A 231 19.74 14.87 8.72
N LEU A 232 19.27 14.15 7.70
CA LEU A 232 18.38 13.01 7.86
C LEU A 232 19.06 11.86 8.61
N ASP A 233 20.34 11.58 8.32
CA ASP A 233 21.13 10.57 9.02
C ASP A 233 21.36 10.97 10.48
N ALA A 234 21.72 12.22 10.74
CA ALA A 234 21.88 12.75 12.10
C ALA A 234 20.56 12.64 12.89
N LEU A 235 19.43 13.01 12.28
CA LEU A 235 18.11 12.87 12.88
C LEU A 235 17.74 11.40 13.15
N SER A 236 18.13 10.50 12.25
CA SER A 236 17.91 9.06 12.38
C SER A 236 18.69 8.48 13.55
N ILE A 237 19.98 8.82 13.68
CA ILE A 237 20.82 8.43 14.82
C ILE A 237 20.24 8.98 16.11
N LEU A 238 19.92 10.29 16.16
CA LEU A 238 19.31 10.91 17.34
C LEU A 238 18.02 10.20 17.76
N THR A 239 17.17 9.84 16.79
CA THR A 239 15.92 9.12 17.03
C THR A 239 16.19 7.75 17.66
N ILE A 240 17.12 6.98 17.09
CA ILE A 240 17.47 5.64 17.58
C ILE A 240 18.08 5.75 18.98
N THR A 241 19.02 6.66 19.20
CA THR A 241 19.66 6.87 20.51
C THR A 241 18.63 7.29 21.56
N ARG A 242 17.72 8.20 21.23
CA ARG A 242 16.65 8.61 22.15
C ARG A 242 15.70 7.46 22.50
N PHE A 243 15.40 6.58 21.54
CA PHE A 243 14.54 5.43 21.79
C PHE A 243 15.18 4.39 22.73
N TYR A 244 16.47 4.09 22.55
CA TYR A 244 17.16 3.06 23.35
C TYR A 244 17.74 3.57 24.67
N TYR A 245 18.15 4.84 24.73
CA TYR A 245 18.87 5.40 25.88
C TYR A 245 18.16 6.58 26.55
N GLY A 246 17.11 7.12 25.94
CA GLY A 246 16.30 8.17 26.54
C GLY A 246 15.32 7.58 27.54
N ARG A 247 15.44 8.00 28.82
CA ARG A 247 14.32 7.92 29.77
C ARG A 247 13.19 8.85 29.33
#